data_AF-A0A034VF83-F1
#
_entry.id   AF-A0A034VF83-F1
#
_cell.length_a   1.000
_cell.length_b   1.000
_cell.length_c   1.000
_cell.angle_alpha   90.00
_cell.angle_beta   90.00
_cell.angle_gamma   90.00
#
_symmetry.space_group_name_H-M   'P 1'
#
loop_
_entity.id
_entity.type
_entity.pdbx_description
1 polymer ?
#
loop_
_entity_poly.entity_id
_entity_poly.type
_entity_poly.pdbx_seq_one_letter_code
_entity_poly.pdbx_strand_id
1 'polypeptide(L)'
;QFHLCSDPSSRVRQAVITCMGRNYHTIPYILDRLWDIDEKVRRHTYLHMSSYPVRSYKVSQRLTLLQQGLNDRSDAVRKVVVTIMLQQWIESYQKDLIAFISALKLDSSESEIDRFRKVTKQTLKEIFKRQKKDDLIACVPLDEDGEMHRLVPYEKLSMEIALYWQCLTEFLQAELAEEHDLIVPELSTFCTYVEKFCHQQKPDMDKFELMEFQYKLLSLTEMLYTFDLGDEIGRGNLQKLLAYLLKTFRLDEKVIEMIVRCTENLITDQNARIQFILEIVQDICGLNNRQNDLLHDRTLITELLATSSNADLNLKLSSLKVKILDLEEQEMDFVKQKDYMRAQQTTEEKIAATEEYTNLLQPLLENHPNADALKRPLQLRKTLKPECILKSLQIAFHMVVSPKVRSLNPSI
;
A
#
# COMPACT_ATOMS: atom_id res chain seq x y z
N GLN A 1 18.15 -0.57 42.47
CA GLN A 1 17.11 -1.24 41.66
C GLN A 1 15.90 -1.63 42.50
N PHE A 2 16.05 -2.35 43.62
CA PHE A 2 14.93 -2.77 44.49
C PHE A 2 13.94 -1.65 44.83
N HIS A 3 14.41 -0.53 45.41
CA HIS A 3 13.51 0.57 45.80
C HIS A 3 12.79 1.27 44.63
N LEU A 4 13.33 1.18 43.41
CA LEU A 4 12.66 1.73 42.22
C LEU A 4 11.60 0.76 41.70
N CYS A 5 11.90 -0.54 41.72
CA CYS A 5 11.07 -1.56 41.07
C CYS A 5 9.99 -2.15 41.97
N SER A 6 10.27 -2.30 43.26
CA SER A 6 9.54 -3.20 44.15
C SER A 6 9.06 -2.54 45.45
N ASP A 7 9.46 -1.29 45.72
CA ASP A 7 9.04 -0.60 46.94
C ASP A 7 7.52 -0.35 46.92
N PRO A 8 6.77 -0.69 47.97
CA PRO A 8 5.33 -0.49 48.00
C PRO A 8 4.94 1.00 47.98
N SER A 9 5.81 1.89 48.48
CA SER A 9 5.53 3.32 48.56
C SER A 9 5.81 4.03 47.24
N SER A 10 4.76 4.56 46.60
CA SER A 10 4.91 5.35 45.38
C SER A 10 5.72 6.63 45.57
N ARG A 11 5.75 7.17 46.79
CA ARG A 11 6.61 8.33 47.14
C ARG A 11 8.08 7.95 47.15
N VAL A 12 8.42 6.75 47.64
CA VAL A 12 9.80 6.25 47.62
C VAL A 12 10.24 6.04 46.17
N ARG A 13 9.41 5.41 45.33
CA ARG A 13 9.72 5.23 43.90
C ARG A 13 9.96 6.57 43.18
N GLN A 14 9.12 7.58 43.42
CA GLN A 14 9.31 8.95 42.89
C GLN A 14 10.60 9.61 43.38
N ALA A 15 10.92 9.46 44.66
CA ALA A 15 12.16 9.98 45.23
C ALA A 15 13.38 9.33 44.56
N VAL A 16 13.35 8.01 44.35
CA VAL A 16 14.43 7.29 43.65
C VAL A 16 14.58 7.76 42.20
N ILE A 17 13.48 7.95 41.46
CA ILE A 17 13.53 8.52 40.08
C ILE A 17 14.25 9.87 40.10
N THR A 18 13.92 10.73 41.05
CA THR A 18 14.46 12.09 41.15
C THR A 18 15.95 12.10 41.47
N CYS A 19 16.38 11.22 42.38
CA CYS A 19 17.76 11.17 42.85
C CYS A 19 18.68 10.34 41.93
N MET A 20 18.12 9.49 41.07
CA MET A 20 18.90 8.67 40.16
C MET A 20 19.49 9.53 39.04
N GLY A 21 20.82 9.52 38.91
CA GLY A 21 21.49 10.19 37.79
C GLY A 21 21.02 9.62 36.45
N ARG A 22 20.84 10.46 35.43
CA ARG A 22 20.38 10.06 34.09
C ARG A 22 21.57 9.73 33.20
N ASN A 23 21.84 8.45 32.97
CA ASN A 23 22.91 7.98 32.09
C ASN A 23 22.47 6.69 31.35
N TYR A 24 23.32 6.20 30.44
CA TYR A 24 22.99 5.04 29.61
C TYR A 24 22.58 3.79 30.39
N HIS A 25 23.13 3.58 31.60
CA HIS A 25 22.81 2.44 32.44
C HIS A 25 21.51 2.64 33.24
N THR A 26 21.22 3.86 33.69
CA THR A 26 20.08 4.13 34.57
C THR A 26 18.78 4.44 33.83
N ILE A 27 18.87 5.04 32.64
CA ILE A 27 17.71 5.42 31.82
C ILE A 27 16.76 4.25 31.58
N PRO A 28 17.20 3.04 31.21
CA PRO A 28 16.31 1.90 31.04
C PRO A 28 15.44 1.65 32.29
N TYR A 29 16.03 1.66 33.48
CA TYR A 29 15.30 1.43 34.73
C TYR A 29 14.32 2.56 35.07
N ILE A 30 14.65 3.81 34.72
CA ILE A 30 13.72 4.94 34.87
C ILE A 30 12.55 4.79 33.89
N LEU A 31 12.82 4.42 32.63
CA LEU A 31 11.79 4.20 31.62
C LEU A 31 10.89 2.99 31.92
N ASP A 32 11.35 1.98 32.65
CA ASP A 32 10.49 0.90 33.13
C ASP A 32 9.35 1.42 34.05
N ARG A 33 9.51 2.62 34.63
CA ARG A 33 8.47 3.26 35.44
C ARG A 33 7.35 3.90 34.60
N LEU A 34 7.44 3.87 33.28
CA LEU A 34 6.31 4.19 32.40
C LEU A 34 5.15 3.18 32.55
N TRP A 35 5.39 2.01 33.13
CA TRP A 35 4.36 0.99 33.43
C TRP A 35 4.08 0.83 34.92
N ASP A 36 4.50 1.79 35.74
CA ASP A 36 4.25 1.72 37.18
C ASP A 36 2.75 1.64 37.50
N ILE A 37 2.38 0.87 38.51
CA ILE A 37 0.98 0.71 38.92
C ILE A 37 0.35 2.03 39.36
N ASP A 38 1.12 2.91 40.00
CA ASP A 38 0.65 4.20 40.49
C ASP A 38 0.85 5.29 39.41
N GLU A 39 -0.24 5.95 39.02
CA GLU A 39 -0.21 7.04 38.03
C GLU A 39 0.68 8.21 38.43
N LYS A 40 0.86 8.46 39.73
CA LYS A 40 1.72 9.55 40.23
C LYS A 40 3.18 9.27 39.89
N VAL A 41 3.59 8.00 39.97
CA VAL A 41 4.94 7.57 39.56
C VAL A 41 5.10 7.73 38.05
N ARG A 42 4.15 7.22 37.25
CA ARG A 42 4.21 7.37 35.78
C ARG A 42 4.29 8.84 35.35
N ARG A 43 3.42 9.69 35.92
CA ARG A 43 3.40 11.14 35.68
C ARG A 43 4.73 11.79 36.07
N HIS A 44 5.26 11.45 37.23
CA HIS A 44 6.55 11.96 37.71
C HIS A 44 7.71 11.53 36.80
N THR A 45 7.69 10.30 36.31
CA THR A 45 8.66 9.80 35.32
C THR A 45 8.65 10.67 34.06
N TYR A 46 7.48 10.95 33.47
CA TYR A 46 7.41 11.83 32.30
C TYR A 46 7.93 13.24 32.58
N LEU A 47 7.55 13.83 33.72
CA LEU A 47 8.01 15.17 34.10
C LEU A 47 9.54 15.21 34.31
N HIS A 48 10.09 14.20 34.99
CA HIS A 48 11.53 14.11 35.23
C HIS A 48 12.30 13.92 33.91
N MET A 49 11.77 13.06 33.04
CA MET A 49 12.38 12.73 31.77
C MET A 49 12.20 13.82 30.71
N SER A 50 11.21 14.71 30.81
CA SER A 50 11.01 15.76 29.81
C SER A 50 12.25 16.66 29.65
N SER A 51 12.93 16.95 30.76
CA SER A 51 14.15 17.77 30.79
C SER A 51 15.41 17.05 30.29
N TYR A 52 15.32 15.75 29.95
CA TYR A 52 16.44 15.02 29.35
C TYR A 52 16.46 15.27 27.83
N PRO A 53 17.59 15.65 27.23
CA PRO A 53 17.62 16.04 25.82
C PRO A 53 17.10 14.95 24.89
N VAL A 54 16.17 15.32 24.00
CA VAL A 54 15.52 14.37 23.07
C VAL A 54 16.52 13.58 22.22
N ARG A 55 17.60 14.23 21.80
CA ARG A 55 18.68 13.63 21.00
C ARG A 55 19.49 12.58 21.76
N SER A 56 19.44 12.60 23.09
CA SER A 56 20.14 11.64 23.95
C SER A 56 19.37 10.34 24.15
N TYR A 57 18.08 10.28 23.80
CA TYR A 57 17.34 9.02 23.72
C TYR A 57 17.71 8.22 22.48
N LYS A 58 17.66 6.88 22.60
CA LYS A 58 17.55 6.01 21.43
C LYS A 58 16.22 6.27 20.72
N VAL A 59 16.17 6.12 19.40
CA VAL A 59 14.92 6.31 18.62
C VAL A 59 13.78 5.44 19.15
N SER A 60 14.07 4.17 19.47
CA SER A 60 13.08 3.27 20.09
C SER A 60 12.54 3.76 21.42
N GLN A 61 13.35 4.45 22.23
CA GLN A 61 12.92 5.08 23.48
C GLN A 61 12.04 6.30 23.23
N ARG A 62 12.34 7.10 22.19
CA ARG A 62 11.49 8.24 21.78
C ARG A 62 10.09 7.74 21.41
N LEU A 63 10.01 6.71 20.57
CA LEU A 63 8.75 6.07 20.21
C LEU A 63 8.03 5.48 21.43
N THR A 64 8.74 4.80 22.34
CA THR A 64 8.13 4.25 23.56
C THR A 64 7.54 5.33 24.45
N LEU A 65 8.25 6.44 24.67
CA LEU A 65 7.77 7.56 25.48
C LEU A 65 6.48 8.16 24.93
N LEU A 66 6.42 8.42 23.62
CA LEU A 66 5.24 8.96 22.98
C LEU A 66 4.09 7.94 22.95
N GLN A 67 4.38 6.69 22.57
CA GLN A 67 3.40 5.62 22.50
C GLN A 67 2.76 5.35 23.85
N GLN A 68 3.55 5.18 24.91
CA GLN A 68 3.01 4.92 26.24
C GLN A 68 2.34 6.17 26.83
N GLY A 69 2.89 7.35 26.56
CA GLY A 69 2.46 8.59 27.18
C GLY A 69 1.13 9.10 26.64
N LEU A 70 0.97 9.07 25.31
CA LEU A 70 -0.27 9.49 24.66
C LEU A 70 -1.42 8.51 24.88
N ASN A 71 -1.10 7.24 25.11
CA ASN A 71 -2.08 6.18 25.37
C ASN A 71 -2.16 5.78 26.87
N ASP A 72 -1.61 6.58 27.80
CA ASP A 72 -1.73 6.28 29.23
C ASP A 72 -3.21 6.36 29.65
N ARG A 73 -3.64 5.50 30.57
CA ARG A 73 -4.99 5.50 31.13
C ARG A 73 -5.35 6.78 31.91
N SER A 74 -4.36 7.46 32.48
CA SER A 74 -4.57 8.67 33.29
C SER A 74 -4.43 9.94 32.46
N ASP A 75 -5.48 10.78 32.48
CA ASP A 75 -5.46 12.13 31.89
C ASP A 75 -4.31 12.98 32.43
N ALA A 76 -3.98 12.84 33.71
CA ALA A 76 -2.91 13.61 34.33
C ALA A 76 -1.53 13.26 33.74
N VAL A 77 -1.33 12.00 33.33
CA VAL A 77 -0.11 11.55 32.64
C VAL A 77 -0.11 12.06 31.21
N ARG A 78 -1.19 11.82 30.43
CA ARG A 78 -1.33 12.29 29.05
C ARG A 78 -1.10 13.80 28.95
N LYS A 79 -1.66 14.57 29.88
CA LYS A 79 -1.48 16.03 29.94
C LYS A 79 -0.02 16.43 30.07
N VAL A 80 0.79 15.78 30.92
CA VAL A 80 2.22 16.08 31.05
C VAL A 80 2.98 15.79 29.76
N VAL A 81 2.67 14.68 29.09
CA VAL A 81 3.29 14.31 27.81
C VAL A 81 3.02 15.38 26.76
N VAL A 82 1.76 15.79 26.62
CA VAL A 82 1.33 16.77 25.60
C VAL A 82 1.75 18.20 25.90
N THR A 83 1.64 18.63 27.17
CA THR A 83 1.88 20.03 27.57
C THR A 83 3.33 20.36 27.88
N ILE A 84 4.13 19.37 28.30
CA ILE A 84 5.50 19.61 28.78
C ILE A 84 6.50 18.89 27.88
N MET A 85 6.44 17.57 27.80
CA MET A 85 7.45 16.78 27.07
C MET A 85 7.44 17.10 25.57
N LEU A 86 6.27 17.05 24.93
CA LEU A 86 6.16 17.34 23.49
C LEU A 86 6.59 18.78 23.17
N GLN A 87 6.21 19.76 23.99
CA GLN A 87 6.62 21.15 23.76
C GLN A 87 8.15 21.31 23.84
N GLN A 88 8.79 20.73 24.86
CA GLN A 88 10.25 20.76 25.00
C GLN A 88 10.97 20.06 23.85
N TRP A 89 10.39 18.96 23.33
CA TRP A 89 10.96 18.25 22.20
C TRP A 89 10.85 19.08 20.92
N ILE A 90 9.69 19.68 20.64
CA ILE A 90 9.50 20.57 19.48
C ILE A 90 10.46 21.76 19.55
N GLU A 91 10.61 22.38 20.72
CA GLU A 91 11.58 23.47 20.94
C GLU A 91 13.03 23.02 20.69
N SER A 92 13.39 21.79 21.07
CA SER A 92 14.72 21.21 20.82
C SER A 92 15.04 21.01 19.33
N TYR A 93 14.01 20.99 18.49
CA TYR A 93 14.11 21.00 17.02
C TYR A 93 13.77 22.37 16.42
N GLN A 94 13.81 23.44 17.21
CA GLN A 94 13.55 24.81 16.75
C GLN A 94 12.19 24.97 16.05
N LYS A 95 11.20 24.16 16.46
CA LYS A 95 9.87 24.06 15.86
C LYS A 95 9.83 23.52 14.42
N ASP A 96 10.94 22.98 13.91
CA ASP A 96 10.94 22.19 12.68
C ASP A 96 10.29 20.82 12.95
N LEU A 97 9.02 20.71 12.55
CA LEU A 97 8.24 19.49 12.77
C LEU A 97 8.73 18.33 11.90
N ILE A 98 9.24 18.60 10.70
CA ILE A 98 9.76 17.55 9.82
C ILE A 98 11.04 16.95 10.42
N ALA A 99 11.97 17.80 10.89
CA ALA A 99 13.17 17.34 11.59
C ALA A 99 12.83 16.58 12.89
N PHE A 100 11.79 17.01 13.61
CA PHE A 100 11.29 16.28 14.77
C PHE A 100 10.75 14.89 14.40
N ILE A 101 9.94 14.78 13.34
CA ILE A 101 9.41 13.49 12.85
C ILE A 101 10.54 12.59 12.38
N SER A 102 11.53 13.11 11.65
CA SER A 102 12.71 12.34 11.24
C SER A 102 13.48 11.80 12.45
N ALA A 103 13.48 12.50 13.58
CA ALA A 103 14.07 12.00 14.82
C ALA A 103 13.27 10.86 15.49
N LEU A 104 12.02 10.64 15.09
CA LEU A 104 11.20 9.50 15.53
C LEU A 104 11.32 8.30 14.58
N LYS A 105 11.80 8.49 13.35
CA LYS A 105 11.85 7.47 12.29
C LYS A 105 12.72 6.29 12.71
N LEU A 106 12.09 5.12 12.84
CA LEU A 106 12.74 3.84 13.04
C LEU A 106 12.27 2.90 11.92
N ASP A 107 13.17 2.56 11.02
CA ASP A 107 12.87 1.94 9.72
C ASP A 107 13.63 0.63 9.47
N SER A 108 14.12 0.00 10.54
CA SER A 108 14.86 -1.26 10.48
C SER A 108 14.01 -2.47 10.04
N SER A 109 12.69 -2.39 10.17
CA SER A 109 11.75 -3.42 9.76
C SER A 109 10.38 -2.81 9.49
N GLU A 110 9.54 -3.54 8.76
CA GLU A 110 8.16 -3.14 8.48
C GLU A 110 7.37 -2.83 9.76
N SER A 111 7.53 -3.66 10.80
CA SER A 111 6.86 -3.46 12.10
C SER A 111 7.29 -2.19 12.83
N GLU A 112 8.56 -1.78 12.70
CA GLU A 112 9.03 -0.53 13.31
C GLU A 112 8.55 0.69 12.50
N ILE A 113 8.43 0.59 11.17
CA ILE A 113 7.83 1.65 10.36
C ILE A 113 6.35 1.80 10.72
N ASP A 114 5.60 0.71 10.85
CA ASP A 114 4.20 0.74 11.29
C ASP A 114 4.05 1.42 12.65
N ARG A 115 4.93 1.05 13.59
CA ARG A 115 4.97 1.66 14.91
C ARG A 115 5.30 3.15 14.82
N PHE A 116 6.30 3.53 14.04
CA PHE A 116 6.68 4.92 13.79
C PHE A 116 5.50 5.71 13.22
N ARG A 117 4.86 5.22 12.16
CA ARG A 117 3.69 5.88 11.55
C ARG A 117 2.58 6.05 12.59
N LYS A 118 2.18 4.98 13.26
CA LYS A 118 1.09 5.01 14.26
C LYS A 118 1.35 6.03 15.37
N VAL A 119 2.54 6.00 15.96
CA VAL A 119 2.91 6.92 17.05
C VAL A 119 3.02 8.35 16.56
N THR A 120 3.56 8.56 15.35
CA THR A 120 3.66 9.88 14.73
C THR A 120 2.29 10.47 14.42
N LYS A 121 1.35 9.69 13.85
CA LYS A 121 -0.04 10.14 13.62
C LYS A 121 -0.70 10.62 14.92
N GLN A 122 -0.57 9.84 16.00
CA GLN A 122 -1.09 10.22 17.33
C GLN A 122 -0.42 11.49 17.87
N THR A 123 0.89 11.61 17.68
CA THR A 123 1.67 12.76 18.14
C THR A 123 1.28 14.03 17.39
N LEU A 124 1.22 13.97 16.05
CA LEU A 124 0.85 15.10 15.20
C LEU A 124 -0.55 15.61 15.52
N LYS A 125 -1.52 14.72 15.76
CA LYS A 125 -2.88 15.11 16.18
C LYS A 125 -2.89 15.99 17.44
N GLU A 126 -2.01 15.73 18.40
CA GLU A 126 -1.90 16.56 19.61
C GLU A 126 -1.11 17.86 19.38
N ILE A 127 -0.16 17.85 18.44
CA ILE A 127 0.60 19.04 18.03
C ILE A 127 -0.31 20.03 17.30
N PHE A 128 -1.09 19.55 16.33
CA PHE A 128 -1.92 20.39 15.47
C PHE A 128 -2.98 21.17 16.25
N LYS A 129 -3.55 20.58 17.30
CA LYS A 129 -4.50 21.26 18.22
C LYS A 129 -3.91 22.47 18.97
N ARG A 130 -2.59 22.65 18.95
CA ARG A 130 -1.86 23.59 19.83
C ARG A 130 -1.02 24.61 19.08
N GLN A 131 -0.77 24.40 17.80
CA GLN A 131 0.03 25.28 16.98
C GLN A 131 -0.85 26.16 16.09
N LYS A 132 -0.29 27.27 15.61
CA LYS A 132 -0.99 28.13 14.65
C LYS A 132 -1.04 27.43 13.30
N LYS A 133 -2.17 27.58 12.61
CA LYS A 133 -2.45 26.91 11.33
C LYS A 133 -1.43 27.29 10.26
N ASP A 134 -1.10 28.58 10.16
CA ASP A 134 -0.11 29.08 9.19
C ASP A 134 1.26 28.41 9.36
N ASP A 135 1.69 28.22 10.60
CA ASP A 135 2.95 27.54 10.92
C ASP A 135 2.91 26.05 10.51
N LEU A 136 1.75 25.40 10.63
CA LEU A 136 1.56 24.01 10.24
C LEU A 136 1.54 23.85 8.71
N ILE A 137 0.82 24.71 8.02
CA ILE A 137 0.72 24.69 6.55
C ILE A 137 2.10 24.96 5.93
N ALA A 138 2.85 25.92 6.47
CA ALA A 138 4.20 26.24 6.02
C ALA A 138 5.21 25.09 6.15
N CYS A 139 4.91 24.05 6.96
CA CYS A 139 5.77 22.86 7.06
C CYS A 139 5.65 21.92 5.84
N VAL A 140 4.59 22.04 5.03
CA VAL A 140 4.44 21.25 3.82
C VAL A 140 5.07 22.02 2.65
N PRO A 141 6.09 21.48 1.97
CA PRO A 141 6.75 22.18 0.87
C PRO A 141 5.93 22.05 -0.42
N LEU A 142 4.74 22.66 -0.44
CA LEU A 142 3.83 22.68 -1.57
C LEU A 142 4.40 23.54 -2.70
N ASP A 143 4.16 23.15 -3.94
CA ASP A 143 4.39 24.00 -5.10
C ASP A 143 3.28 25.07 -5.18
N GLU A 144 3.69 26.31 -5.42
CA GLU A 144 2.80 27.47 -5.47
C GLU A 144 2.24 27.69 -6.88
N ASP A 145 2.92 27.22 -7.93
CA ASP A 145 2.61 27.55 -9.32
C ASP A 145 2.47 26.32 -10.25
N GLY A 146 1.71 26.48 -11.33
CA GLY A 146 1.64 25.52 -12.44
C GLY A 146 0.80 24.26 -12.18
N GLU A 147 1.08 23.19 -12.94
CA GLU A 147 0.34 21.91 -12.86
C GLU A 147 0.54 21.17 -11.52
N MET A 148 1.56 21.54 -10.75
CA MET A 148 1.88 20.94 -9.45
C MET A 148 1.34 21.76 -8.28
N HIS A 149 0.46 22.73 -8.51
CA HIS A 149 -0.11 23.58 -7.47
C HIS A 149 -0.70 22.75 -6.31
N ARG A 150 -0.30 23.06 -5.07
CA ARG A 150 -0.67 22.32 -3.84
C ARG A 150 -0.23 20.85 -3.82
N LEU A 151 0.80 20.51 -4.58
CA LEU A 151 1.45 19.21 -4.52
C LEU A 151 2.86 19.38 -3.97
N VAL A 152 3.33 18.38 -3.22
CA VAL A 152 4.73 18.30 -2.81
C VAL A 152 5.56 17.81 -4.02
N PRO A 153 6.61 18.53 -4.46
CA PRO A 153 7.51 18.05 -5.50
C PRO A 153 8.12 16.69 -5.13
N TYR A 154 8.24 15.78 -6.10
CA TYR A 154 8.66 14.40 -5.84
C TYR A 154 10.03 14.30 -5.16
N GLU A 155 10.95 15.21 -5.51
CA GLU A 155 12.29 15.30 -4.96
C GLU A 155 12.30 15.69 -3.48
N LYS A 156 11.24 16.38 -3.03
CA LYS A 156 11.03 16.77 -1.64
C LYS A 156 10.17 15.77 -0.87
N LEU A 157 9.54 14.79 -1.53
CA LEU A 157 8.63 13.84 -0.89
C LEU A 157 9.40 12.76 -0.11
N SER A 158 9.77 13.07 1.13
CA SER A 158 10.26 12.07 2.09
C SER A 158 9.10 11.31 2.75
N MET A 159 9.40 10.21 3.45
CA MET A 159 8.38 9.46 4.21
C MET A 159 7.73 10.33 5.30
N GLU A 160 8.53 11.17 5.95
CA GLU A 160 8.10 12.10 6.99
C GLU A 160 7.19 13.18 6.44
N ILE A 161 7.55 13.76 5.29
CA ILE A 161 6.74 14.78 4.61
C ILE A 161 5.42 14.17 4.11
N ALA A 162 5.45 12.99 3.50
CA ALA A 162 4.24 12.30 3.05
C ALA A 162 3.29 12.00 4.22
N LEU A 163 3.83 11.50 5.34
CA LEU A 163 3.04 11.23 6.55
C LEU A 163 2.50 12.51 7.19
N TYR A 164 3.32 13.57 7.24
CA TYR A 164 2.91 14.87 7.78
C TYR A 164 1.79 15.49 6.94
N TRP A 165 1.97 15.54 5.62
CA TRP A 165 1.00 16.09 4.67
C TRP A 165 -0.34 15.35 4.75
N GLN A 166 -0.29 14.02 4.82
CA GLN A 166 -1.49 13.19 5.05
C GLN A 166 -2.18 13.58 6.36
N CYS A 167 -1.45 13.59 7.49
CA CYS A 167 -2.05 13.87 8.80
C CYS A 167 -2.63 15.29 8.88
N LEU A 168 -1.94 16.26 8.27
CA LEU A 168 -2.39 17.64 8.25
C LEU A 168 -3.66 17.79 7.42
N THR A 169 -3.72 17.14 6.25
CA THR A 169 -4.91 17.10 5.40
C THR A 169 -6.11 16.53 6.16
N GLU A 170 -5.95 15.36 6.79
CA GLU A 170 -6.99 14.73 7.62
C GLU A 170 -7.45 15.64 8.78
N PHE A 171 -6.51 16.34 9.42
CA PHE A 171 -6.81 17.24 10.54
C PHE A 171 -7.58 18.49 10.09
N LEU A 172 -7.14 19.15 9.01
CA LEU A 172 -7.80 20.33 8.47
C LEU A 172 -9.20 19.98 7.95
N GLN A 173 -9.38 18.82 7.30
CA GLN A 173 -10.70 18.38 6.85
C GLN A 173 -11.70 18.25 8.00
N ALA A 174 -11.27 17.75 9.16
CA ALA A 174 -12.13 17.51 10.31
C ALA A 174 -12.48 18.78 11.10
N GLU A 175 -11.53 19.71 11.22
CA GLU A 175 -11.66 20.85 12.14
C GLU A 175 -11.86 22.20 11.40
N LEU A 176 -11.42 22.32 10.14
CA LEU A 176 -11.08 23.59 9.48
C LEU A 176 -11.22 23.54 7.95
N ALA A 177 -12.46 23.56 7.45
CA ALA A 177 -12.74 23.37 6.03
C ALA A 177 -12.12 24.43 5.10
N GLU A 178 -12.00 25.70 5.53
CA GLU A 178 -11.45 26.76 4.68
C GLU A 178 -9.94 26.59 4.44
N GLU A 179 -9.18 26.23 5.47
CA GLU A 179 -7.74 26.03 5.36
C GLU A 179 -7.38 24.70 4.69
N HIS A 180 -8.27 23.71 4.74
CA HIS A 180 -8.10 22.44 4.03
C HIS A 180 -7.87 22.67 2.52
N ASP A 181 -8.61 23.60 1.92
CA ASP A 181 -8.49 23.89 0.49
C ASP A 181 -7.11 24.46 0.13
N LEU A 182 -6.37 25.05 1.08
CA LEU A 182 -5.04 25.61 0.81
C LEU A 182 -3.97 24.55 0.53
N ILE A 183 -4.16 23.32 1.04
CA ILE A 183 -3.15 22.25 0.94
C ILE A 183 -3.59 21.05 0.11
N VAL A 184 -4.86 21.05 -0.32
CA VAL A 184 -5.44 19.96 -1.10
C VAL A 184 -5.55 20.37 -2.57
N PRO A 185 -4.90 19.63 -3.48
CA PRO A 185 -5.04 19.84 -4.92
C PRO A 185 -6.42 19.36 -5.41
N GLU A 186 -6.75 19.61 -6.68
CA GLU A 186 -7.91 18.97 -7.30
C GLU A 186 -7.73 17.43 -7.36
N LEU A 187 -8.81 16.66 -7.18
CA LEU A 187 -8.76 15.19 -7.21
C LEU A 187 -8.15 14.64 -8.50
N SER A 188 -8.52 15.18 -9.67
CA SER A 188 -7.97 14.75 -10.96
C SER A 188 -6.45 14.98 -11.02
N THR A 189 -5.99 16.15 -10.58
CA THR A 189 -4.58 16.52 -10.52
C THR A 189 -3.82 15.61 -9.55
N PHE A 190 -4.39 15.30 -8.38
CA PHE A 190 -3.78 14.37 -7.43
C PHE A 190 -3.73 12.94 -7.99
N CYS A 191 -4.75 12.51 -8.73
CA CYS A 191 -4.73 11.21 -9.38
C CYS A 191 -3.54 11.10 -10.36
N THR A 192 -3.34 12.11 -11.20
CA THR A 192 -2.18 12.19 -12.10
C THR A 192 -0.86 12.23 -11.32
N TYR A 193 -0.81 12.95 -10.20
CA TYR A 193 0.38 13.01 -9.34
C TYR A 193 0.75 11.63 -8.78
N VAL A 194 -0.21 10.87 -8.25
CA VAL A 194 0.00 9.52 -7.72
C VAL A 194 0.41 8.55 -8.82
N GLU A 195 -0.20 8.65 -10.01
CA GLU A 195 0.20 7.85 -11.16
C GLU A 195 1.67 8.10 -11.55
N LYS A 196 2.06 9.38 -11.69
CA LYS A 196 3.43 9.78 -12.02
C LYS A 196 4.42 9.38 -10.91
N PHE A 197 4.02 9.41 -9.64
CA PHE A 197 4.83 8.90 -8.52
C PHE A 197 5.10 7.39 -8.69
N CYS A 198 4.05 6.61 -9.00
CA CYS A 198 4.17 5.16 -9.21
C CYS A 198 5.15 4.80 -10.33
N HIS A 199 5.23 5.62 -11.39
CA HIS A 199 6.20 5.45 -12.48
C HIS A 199 7.67 5.65 -12.07
N GLN A 200 7.95 6.20 -10.88
CA GLN A 200 9.31 6.27 -10.33
C GLN A 200 9.77 4.93 -9.74
N GLN A 201 8.88 3.94 -9.60
CA GLN A 201 9.23 2.59 -9.17
C GLN A 201 10.16 1.93 -10.18
N LYS A 202 11.37 1.54 -9.73
CA LYS A 202 12.33 0.83 -10.57
C LYS A 202 12.30 -0.68 -10.27
N PRO A 203 12.54 -1.54 -11.28
CA PRO A 203 12.54 -2.98 -11.08
C PRO A 203 13.66 -3.47 -10.14
N ASP A 204 14.77 -2.73 -10.08
CA ASP A 204 16.01 -3.03 -9.37
C ASP A 204 16.13 -2.37 -7.97
N MET A 205 15.08 -1.71 -7.48
CA MET A 205 15.05 -1.16 -6.12
C MET A 205 15.40 -2.24 -5.09
N ASP A 206 16.26 -1.89 -4.13
CA ASP A 206 16.54 -2.78 -3.02
C ASP A 206 15.33 -2.90 -2.07
N LYS A 207 15.42 -3.81 -1.09
CA LYS A 207 14.33 -4.07 -0.15
C LYS A 207 13.95 -2.82 0.67
N PHE A 208 14.92 -2.01 1.09
CA PHE A 208 14.68 -0.82 1.90
C PHE A 208 14.13 0.32 1.04
N GLU A 209 14.68 0.53 -0.15
CA GLU A 209 14.18 1.50 -1.13
C GLU A 209 12.73 1.21 -1.53
N LEU A 210 12.43 -0.06 -1.84
CA LEU A 210 11.07 -0.47 -2.17
C LEU A 210 10.14 -0.29 -0.98
N MET A 211 10.57 -0.64 0.23
CA MET A 211 9.77 -0.45 1.45
C MET A 211 9.47 1.04 1.68
N GLU A 212 10.48 1.91 1.62
CA GLU A 212 10.27 3.35 1.75
C GLU A 212 9.33 3.91 0.67
N PHE A 213 9.48 3.45 -0.57
CA PHE A 213 8.58 3.79 -1.68
C PHE A 213 7.13 3.40 -1.38
N GLN A 214 6.88 2.16 -0.93
CA GLN A 214 5.54 1.68 -0.61
C GLN A 214 4.90 2.48 0.54
N TYR A 215 5.65 2.88 1.57
CA TYR A 215 5.11 3.68 2.67
C TYR A 215 4.80 5.14 2.29
N LYS A 216 5.55 5.71 1.33
CA LYS A 216 5.17 6.98 0.70
C LYS A 216 3.86 6.80 -0.07
N LEU A 217 3.77 5.77 -0.92
CA LEU A 217 2.56 5.45 -1.69
C LEU A 217 1.36 5.20 -0.78
N LEU A 218 1.54 4.51 0.36
CA LEU A 218 0.49 4.29 1.34
C LEU A 218 -0.06 5.59 1.91
N SER A 219 0.80 6.57 2.18
CA SER A 219 0.34 7.88 2.67
C SER A 219 -0.42 8.64 1.59
N LEU A 220 0.01 8.57 0.33
CA LEU A 220 -0.69 9.16 -0.82
C LEU A 220 -2.05 8.48 -1.09
N THR A 221 -2.15 7.16 -0.98
CA THR A 221 -3.43 6.44 -1.14
C THR A 221 -4.37 6.65 0.03
N GLU A 222 -3.85 6.79 1.25
CA GLU A 222 -4.65 7.23 2.40
C GLU A 222 -5.19 8.65 2.20
N MET A 223 -4.44 9.55 1.56
CA MET A 223 -4.99 10.85 1.16
C MET A 223 -6.08 10.71 0.11
N LEU A 224 -5.92 9.88 -0.94
CA LEU A 224 -6.98 9.63 -1.94
C LEU A 224 -8.29 9.18 -1.29
N TYR A 225 -8.21 8.39 -0.21
CA TYR A 225 -9.38 7.92 0.53
C TYR A 225 -10.20 9.05 1.15
N THR A 226 -9.55 10.16 1.53
CA THR A 226 -10.18 11.28 2.25
C THR A 226 -10.69 12.39 1.35
N PHE A 227 -10.42 12.34 0.04
CA PHE A 227 -10.95 13.33 -0.91
C PHE A 227 -12.48 13.37 -0.91
N ASP A 228 -13.02 14.56 -1.13
CA ASP A 228 -14.43 14.70 -1.46
C ASP A 228 -14.70 14.10 -2.85
N LEU A 229 -15.76 13.28 -2.92
CA LEU A 229 -16.19 12.57 -4.11
C LEU A 229 -17.40 13.24 -4.78
N GLY A 230 -17.65 14.52 -4.49
CA GLY A 230 -18.69 15.32 -5.13
C GLY A 230 -18.48 15.53 -6.64
N ASP A 231 -17.23 15.63 -7.10
CA ASP A 231 -16.90 15.81 -8.52
C ASP A 231 -16.98 14.49 -9.30
N GLU A 232 -17.81 14.46 -10.35
CA GLU A 232 -17.98 13.30 -11.22
C GLU A 232 -16.74 13.01 -12.08
N ILE A 233 -16.05 14.05 -12.56
CA ILE A 233 -14.86 13.88 -13.39
C ILE A 233 -13.72 13.30 -12.54
N GLY A 234 -13.45 13.90 -11.39
CA GLY A 234 -12.48 13.42 -10.41
C GLY A 234 -12.76 11.98 -9.95
N ARG A 235 -14.03 11.63 -9.67
CA ARG A 235 -14.41 10.23 -9.37
C ARG A 235 -14.08 9.26 -10.49
N GLY A 236 -14.38 9.62 -11.73
CA GLY A 236 -14.05 8.80 -12.90
C GLY A 236 -12.54 8.62 -13.07
N ASN A 237 -11.75 9.67 -12.83
CA ASN A 237 -10.29 9.63 -12.87
C ASN A 237 -9.72 8.77 -11.74
N LEU A 238 -10.27 8.89 -10.53
CA LEU A 238 -9.90 8.05 -9.39
C LEU A 238 -10.17 6.58 -9.68
N GLN A 239 -11.34 6.23 -10.21
CA GLN A 239 -11.67 4.84 -10.55
C GLN A 239 -10.66 4.24 -11.53
N LYS A 240 -10.31 4.99 -12.58
CA LYS A 240 -9.31 4.58 -13.59
C LYS A 240 -7.93 4.39 -12.95
N LEU A 241 -7.51 5.34 -12.10
CA LEU A 241 -6.25 5.25 -11.38
C LEU A 241 -6.19 3.99 -10.51
N LEU A 242 -7.19 3.75 -9.65
CA LEU A 242 -7.18 2.61 -8.73
C LEU A 242 -7.05 1.27 -9.48
N ALA A 243 -7.79 1.12 -10.60
CA ALA A 243 -7.64 -0.06 -11.47
C ALA A 243 -6.24 -0.14 -12.09
N TYR A 244 -5.72 0.97 -12.62
CA TYR A 244 -4.38 1.02 -13.23
C TYR A 244 -3.28 0.67 -12.22
N LEU A 245 -3.37 1.16 -10.98
CA LEU A 245 -2.41 0.85 -9.92
C LEU A 245 -2.38 -0.65 -9.60
N LEU A 246 -3.55 -1.28 -9.43
CA LEU A 246 -3.67 -2.71 -9.17
C LEU A 246 -3.21 -3.57 -10.35
N LYS A 247 -3.31 -3.10 -11.59
CA LYS A 247 -2.88 -3.87 -12.77
C LYS A 247 -1.39 -3.74 -13.05
N THR A 248 -0.80 -2.56 -12.84
CA THR A 248 0.49 -2.20 -13.43
C THR A 248 1.68 -2.28 -12.48
N PHE A 249 1.52 -1.83 -11.22
CA PHE A 249 2.67 -1.64 -10.32
C PHE A 249 2.87 -2.79 -9.33
N ARG A 250 4.09 -2.93 -8.80
CA ARG A 250 4.36 -3.82 -7.67
C ARG A 250 3.91 -3.12 -6.39
N LEU A 251 2.94 -3.71 -5.68
CA LEU A 251 2.31 -3.12 -4.50
C LEU A 251 2.47 -4.06 -3.32
N ASP A 252 2.72 -3.51 -2.14
CA ASP A 252 2.60 -4.27 -0.90
C ASP A 252 1.14 -4.48 -0.49
N GLU A 253 0.92 -5.37 0.48
CA GLU A 253 -0.43 -5.73 0.94
C GLU A 253 -1.18 -4.53 1.51
N LYS A 254 -0.51 -3.64 2.23
CA LYS A 254 -1.14 -2.46 2.87
C LYS A 254 -1.62 -1.45 1.84
N VAL A 255 -0.85 -1.22 0.78
CA VAL A 255 -1.26 -0.36 -0.33
C VAL A 255 -2.40 -1.00 -1.10
N ILE A 256 -2.36 -2.32 -1.32
CA ILE A 256 -3.48 -3.06 -1.93
C ILE A 256 -4.76 -2.91 -1.08
N GLU A 257 -4.67 -3.14 0.23
CA GLU A 257 -5.78 -2.96 1.16
C GLU A 257 -6.36 -1.54 1.05
N MET A 258 -5.49 -0.52 1.07
CA MET A 258 -5.92 0.88 0.99
C MET A 258 -6.59 1.20 -0.35
N ILE A 259 -6.07 0.70 -1.47
CA ILE A 259 -6.68 0.89 -2.79
C ILE A 259 -8.06 0.21 -2.87
N VAL A 260 -8.20 -0.99 -2.30
CA VAL A 260 -9.50 -1.69 -2.23
C VAL A 260 -10.48 -0.88 -1.36
N ARG A 261 -10.03 -0.31 -0.25
CA ARG A 261 -10.85 0.59 0.59
C ARG A 261 -11.25 1.88 -0.14
N CYS A 262 -10.36 2.46 -0.94
CA CYS A 262 -10.70 3.60 -1.80
C CYS A 262 -11.77 3.22 -2.82
N THR A 263 -11.63 2.04 -3.45
CA THR A 263 -12.61 1.51 -4.41
C THR A 263 -13.98 1.30 -3.76
N GLU A 264 -13.99 0.85 -2.51
CA GLU A 264 -15.22 0.72 -1.72
C GLU A 264 -15.87 2.04 -1.35
N ASN A 265 -15.08 3.08 -1.08
CA ASN A 265 -15.63 4.41 -0.84
C ASN A 265 -16.22 5.02 -2.11
N LEU A 266 -15.58 4.75 -3.25
CA LEU A 266 -15.96 5.27 -4.56
C LEU A 266 -17.19 4.56 -5.16
N ILE A 267 -17.21 3.23 -5.13
CA ILE A 267 -18.27 2.39 -5.69
C ILE A 267 -19.14 1.85 -4.56
N THR A 268 -20.18 2.61 -4.23
CA THR A 268 -21.08 2.28 -3.11
C THR A 268 -21.92 1.04 -3.40
N ASP A 269 -22.33 0.82 -4.65
CA ASP A 269 -23.04 -0.39 -5.06
C ASP A 269 -22.15 -1.62 -4.96
N GLN A 270 -22.61 -2.61 -4.19
CA GLN A 270 -21.82 -3.80 -3.89
C GLN A 270 -21.57 -4.66 -5.13
N ASN A 271 -22.57 -4.81 -6.00
CA ASN A 271 -22.47 -5.68 -7.16
C ASN A 271 -21.55 -5.07 -8.22
N ALA A 272 -21.70 -3.78 -8.51
CA ALA A 272 -20.80 -3.04 -9.39
C ALA A 272 -19.35 -3.07 -8.87
N ARG A 273 -19.16 -2.94 -7.55
CA ARG A 273 -17.84 -3.04 -6.94
C ARG A 273 -17.22 -4.43 -7.09
N ILE A 274 -17.99 -5.49 -6.85
CA ILE A 274 -17.53 -6.87 -7.03
C ILE A 274 -17.16 -7.11 -8.50
N GLN A 275 -18.00 -6.70 -9.45
CA GLN A 275 -17.70 -6.85 -10.88
C GLN A 275 -16.43 -6.10 -11.27
N PHE A 276 -16.29 -4.85 -10.84
CA PHE A 276 -15.09 -4.05 -11.10
C PHE A 276 -13.81 -4.72 -10.57
N ILE A 277 -13.83 -5.26 -9.35
CA ILE A 277 -12.68 -5.97 -8.78
C ILE A 277 -12.42 -7.30 -9.50
N LEU A 278 -13.47 -8.03 -9.88
CA LEU A 278 -13.34 -9.28 -10.64
C LEU A 278 -12.70 -9.03 -12.01
N GLU A 279 -13.08 -7.97 -12.72
CA GLU A 279 -12.45 -7.57 -13.99
C GLU A 279 -10.95 -7.29 -13.80
N ILE A 280 -10.58 -6.59 -12.72
CA ILE A 280 -9.18 -6.34 -12.38
C ILE A 280 -8.41 -7.65 -12.15
N VAL A 281 -8.97 -8.56 -11.34
CA VAL A 281 -8.35 -9.86 -11.05
C VAL A 281 -8.23 -10.71 -12.31
N GLN A 282 -9.26 -10.71 -13.18
CA GLN A 282 -9.24 -11.42 -14.45
C GLN A 282 -8.15 -10.88 -15.38
N ASP A 283 -7.97 -9.56 -15.43
CA ASP A 283 -6.90 -8.92 -16.21
C ASP A 283 -5.51 -9.28 -15.68
N ILE A 284 -5.29 -9.18 -14.36
CA ILE A 284 -4.02 -9.56 -13.72
C ILE A 284 -3.69 -11.04 -14.00
N CYS A 285 -4.70 -11.89 -13.98
CA CYS A 285 -4.58 -13.33 -14.21
C CYS A 285 -4.57 -13.72 -15.71
N GLY A 286 -4.76 -12.78 -16.64
CA GLY A 286 -4.84 -13.05 -18.08
C GLY A 286 -6.04 -13.94 -18.48
N LEU A 287 -7.10 -13.96 -17.68
CA LEU A 287 -8.29 -14.82 -17.88
C LEU A 287 -9.24 -14.26 -18.94
N ASN A 288 -9.17 -12.96 -19.24
CA ASN A 288 -9.98 -12.30 -20.27
C ASN A 288 -9.55 -12.61 -21.70
N ASN A 289 -8.39 -13.24 -21.90
CA ASN A 289 -7.86 -13.60 -23.22
C ASN A 289 -8.53 -14.82 -23.87
N ARG A 290 -9.53 -15.45 -23.22
CA ARG A 290 -10.24 -16.62 -23.79
C ARG A 290 -10.95 -16.34 -25.12
N GLN A 291 -11.21 -15.08 -25.48
CA GLN A 291 -12.00 -14.74 -26.67
C GLN A 291 -11.18 -14.53 -27.96
N ASN A 292 -9.85 -14.50 -27.92
CA ASN A 292 -9.01 -14.18 -29.09
C ASN A 292 -7.98 -15.28 -29.43
N ASP A 293 -8.32 -16.53 -29.15
CA ASP A 293 -7.42 -17.65 -29.40
C ASP A 293 -7.56 -18.14 -30.84
N LEU A 294 -6.63 -17.72 -31.71
CA LEU A 294 -6.54 -18.16 -33.12
C LEU A 294 -6.58 -19.69 -33.26
N LEU A 295 -6.20 -20.44 -32.22
CA LEU A 295 -6.33 -21.90 -32.12
C LEU A 295 -7.75 -22.42 -32.41
N HIS A 296 -8.77 -21.64 -32.06
CA HIS A 296 -10.18 -22.02 -32.15
C HIS A 296 -10.87 -21.51 -33.42
N ASP A 297 -10.20 -20.67 -34.24
CA ASP A 297 -10.73 -20.21 -35.52
C ASP A 297 -10.58 -21.31 -36.59
N ARG A 298 -11.60 -22.16 -36.69
CA ARG A 298 -11.63 -23.28 -37.65
C ARG A 298 -11.50 -22.81 -39.09
N THR A 299 -12.13 -21.70 -39.44
CA THR A 299 -12.16 -21.15 -40.80
C THR A 299 -10.78 -20.69 -41.25
N LEU A 300 -10.12 -19.87 -40.41
CA LEU A 300 -8.79 -19.35 -40.71
C LEU A 300 -7.73 -20.46 -40.76
N ILE A 301 -7.78 -21.42 -39.83
CA ILE A 301 -6.81 -22.52 -39.80
C ILE A 301 -6.94 -23.41 -41.03
N THR A 302 -8.17 -23.72 -41.47
CA THR A 302 -8.39 -24.50 -42.70
C THR A 302 -7.86 -23.77 -43.94
N GLU A 303 -8.04 -22.44 -44.01
CA GLU A 303 -7.53 -21.60 -45.10
C GLU A 303 -5.99 -21.54 -45.12
N LEU A 304 -5.37 -21.35 -43.96
CA LEU A 304 -3.90 -21.33 -43.82
C LEU A 304 -3.26 -22.68 -44.18
N LEU A 305 -3.87 -23.79 -43.76
CA LEU A 305 -3.41 -25.14 -44.10
C LEU A 305 -3.62 -25.46 -45.59
N ALA A 306 -4.69 -24.94 -46.22
CA ALA A 306 -4.95 -25.11 -47.66
C ALA A 306 -3.96 -24.33 -48.55
N THR A 307 -3.46 -23.19 -48.05
CA THR A 307 -2.50 -22.34 -48.77
C THR A 307 -1.06 -22.88 -48.66
N SER A 308 -0.78 -23.68 -47.64
CA SER A 308 0.50 -24.35 -47.39
C SER A 308 0.73 -25.53 -48.34
N SER A 309 1.80 -25.48 -49.14
CA SER A 309 2.20 -26.59 -50.04
C SER A 309 2.93 -27.73 -49.33
N ASN A 310 3.15 -27.64 -48.02
CA ASN A 310 3.93 -28.61 -47.24
C ASN A 310 3.02 -29.56 -46.46
N ALA A 311 2.81 -30.76 -47.00
CA ALA A 311 1.93 -31.77 -46.41
C ALA A 311 2.38 -32.24 -45.01
N ASP A 312 3.70 -32.36 -44.79
CA ASP A 312 4.25 -32.79 -43.50
C ASP A 312 4.04 -31.73 -42.40
N LEU A 313 4.18 -30.45 -42.75
CA LEU A 313 3.88 -29.33 -41.85
C LEU A 313 2.38 -29.30 -41.48
N ASN A 314 1.51 -29.49 -42.47
CA ASN A 314 0.06 -29.50 -42.25
C ASN A 314 -0.39 -30.65 -41.35
N LEU A 315 0.20 -31.84 -41.52
CA LEU A 315 -0.04 -32.99 -40.65
C LEU A 315 0.45 -32.71 -39.22
N LYS A 316 1.63 -32.10 -39.06
CA LYS A 316 2.20 -31.77 -37.75
C LYS A 316 1.39 -30.70 -37.01
N LEU A 317 0.91 -29.66 -37.71
CA LEU A 317 0.00 -28.67 -37.13
C LEU A 317 -1.33 -29.29 -36.71
N SER A 318 -1.89 -30.18 -37.55
CA SER A 318 -3.15 -30.87 -37.23
C SER A 318 -3.02 -31.80 -36.02
N SER A 319 -1.91 -32.55 -35.91
CA SER A 319 -1.66 -33.45 -34.78
C SER A 319 -1.41 -32.68 -33.48
N LEU A 320 -0.66 -31.57 -33.54
CA LEU A 320 -0.47 -30.67 -32.39
C LEU A 320 -1.79 -30.06 -31.93
N LYS A 321 -2.68 -29.66 -32.86
CA LYS A 321 -4.00 -29.13 -32.50
C LYS A 321 -4.87 -30.16 -31.77
N VAL A 322 -4.90 -31.41 -32.26
CA VAL A 322 -5.62 -32.50 -31.58
C VAL A 322 -5.02 -32.73 -30.19
N LYS A 323 -3.69 -32.78 -30.08
CA LYS A 323 -3.00 -32.94 -28.80
C LYS A 323 -3.35 -31.81 -27.81
N ILE A 324 -3.42 -30.57 -28.27
CA ILE A 324 -3.80 -29.43 -27.43
C ILE A 324 -5.24 -29.60 -26.91
N LEU A 325 -6.20 -29.95 -27.78
CA LEU A 325 -7.60 -30.16 -27.38
C LEU A 325 -7.76 -31.33 -26.40
N ASP A 326 -7.05 -32.44 -26.62
CA ASP A 326 -7.06 -33.58 -25.69
C ASP A 326 -6.48 -33.20 -24.31
N LEU A 327 -5.41 -32.41 -24.29
CA LEU A 327 -4.81 -31.91 -23.05
C LEU A 327 -5.73 -30.90 -22.33
N GLU A 328 -6.52 -30.11 -23.07
CA GLU A 328 -7.54 -29.23 -22.48
C GLU A 328 -8.66 -30.01 -21.82
N GLU A 329 -9.14 -31.08 -22.45
CA GLU A 329 -10.16 -31.97 -21.87
C GLU A 329 -9.63 -32.66 -20.60
N GLN A 330 -8.40 -33.19 -20.65
CA GLN A 330 -7.74 -33.80 -19.49
C GLN A 330 -7.53 -32.80 -18.34
N GLU A 331 -7.10 -31.57 -18.64
CA GLU A 331 -6.96 -30.50 -17.63
C GLU A 331 -8.30 -30.24 -16.96
N MET A 332 -9.38 -30.07 -17.73
CA MET A 332 -10.73 -29.84 -17.19
C MET A 332 -11.19 -30.98 -16.29
N ASP A 333 -10.90 -32.23 -16.67
CA ASP A 333 -11.31 -33.40 -15.89
C ASP A 333 -10.50 -33.56 -14.60
N PHE A 334 -9.20 -33.31 -14.62
CA PHE A 334 -8.39 -33.27 -13.39
C PHE A 334 -8.82 -32.14 -12.45
N VAL A 335 -9.16 -30.96 -12.98
CA VAL A 335 -9.70 -29.85 -12.18
C VAL A 335 -11.05 -30.23 -11.56
N LYS A 336 -11.96 -30.86 -12.31
CA LYS A 336 -13.24 -31.37 -11.76
C LYS A 336 -13.02 -32.40 -10.65
N GLN A 337 -12.01 -33.24 -10.78
CA GLN A 337 -11.63 -34.27 -9.80
C GLN A 337 -10.81 -33.71 -8.62
N LYS A 338 -10.47 -32.42 -8.63
CA LYS A 338 -9.60 -31.75 -7.65
C LYS A 338 -8.17 -32.31 -7.58
N ASP A 339 -7.71 -32.96 -8.65
CA ASP A 339 -6.34 -33.44 -8.80
C ASP A 339 -5.46 -32.33 -9.42
N TYR A 340 -5.10 -31.34 -8.60
CA TYR A 340 -4.37 -30.15 -9.07
C TYR A 340 -2.93 -30.45 -9.49
N MET A 341 -2.31 -31.52 -8.96
CA MET A 341 -0.96 -31.92 -9.33
C MET A 341 -0.91 -32.41 -10.77
N ARG A 342 -1.85 -33.28 -11.16
CA ARG A 342 -1.95 -33.74 -12.55
C ARG A 342 -2.44 -32.64 -13.48
N ALA A 343 -3.40 -31.82 -13.05
CA ALA A 343 -3.85 -30.67 -13.81
C ALA A 343 -2.69 -29.72 -14.16
N GLN A 344 -1.75 -29.51 -13.23
CA GLN A 344 -0.56 -28.69 -13.46
C GLN A 344 0.38 -29.34 -14.48
N GLN A 345 0.67 -30.64 -14.37
CA GLN A 345 1.51 -31.36 -15.34
C GLN A 345 0.90 -31.30 -16.76
N THR A 346 -0.40 -31.57 -16.88
CA THR A 346 -1.13 -31.44 -18.16
C THR A 346 -1.10 -30.03 -18.70
N THR A 347 -1.14 -29.01 -17.82
CA THR A 347 -1.02 -27.61 -18.23
C THR A 347 0.37 -27.30 -18.80
N GLU A 348 1.43 -27.79 -18.18
CA GLU A 348 2.81 -27.61 -18.67
C GLU A 348 3.01 -28.27 -20.04
N GLU A 349 2.50 -29.49 -20.22
CA GLU A 349 2.51 -30.18 -21.52
C GLU A 349 1.70 -29.44 -22.59
N LYS A 350 0.54 -28.90 -22.21
CA LYS A 350 -0.29 -28.11 -23.11
C LYS A 350 0.42 -26.84 -23.55
N ILE A 351 1.11 -26.15 -22.64
CA ILE A 351 1.88 -24.94 -22.95
C ILE A 351 2.98 -25.27 -23.97
N ALA A 352 3.75 -26.33 -23.75
CA ALA A 352 4.80 -26.74 -24.67
C ALA A 352 4.25 -27.10 -26.06
N ALA A 353 3.14 -27.84 -26.13
CA ALA A 353 2.47 -28.17 -27.40
C ALA A 353 1.92 -26.91 -28.10
N THR A 354 1.40 -25.95 -27.34
CA THR A 354 0.89 -24.67 -27.86
C THR A 354 2.02 -23.79 -28.39
N GLU A 355 3.18 -23.80 -27.73
CA GLU A 355 4.39 -23.09 -28.18
C GLU A 355 4.90 -23.64 -29.51
N GLU A 356 5.02 -24.96 -29.60
CA GLU A 356 5.42 -25.64 -30.84
C GLU A 356 4.42 -25.36 -31.97
N TYR A 357 3.12 -25.45 -31.69
CA TYR A 357 2.07 -25.13 -32.66
C TYR A 357 2.16 -23.67 -33.15
N THR A 358 2.35 -22.73 -32.22
CA THR A 358 2.45 -21.29 -32.53
C THR A 358 3.65 -20.98 -33.40
N ASN A 359 4.82 -21.54 -33.06
CA ASN A 359 6.05 -21.35 -33.83
C ASN A 359 5.94 -21.89 -35.26
N LEU A 360 5.22 -22.99 -35.46
CA LEU A 360 4.99 -23.58 -36.78
C LEU A 360 3.92 -22.83 -37.58
N LEU A 361 2.95 -22.20 -36.91
CA LEU A 361 1.87 -21.44 -37.55
C LEU A 361 2.31 -20.03 -37.98
N GLN A 362 3.24 -19.42 -37.25
CA GLN A 362 3.67 -18.04 -37.46
C GLN A 362 4.18 -17.72 -38.89
N PRO A 363 5.00 -18.56 -39.54
CA PRO A 363 5.42 -18.34 -40.93
C PRO A 363 4.27 -18.41 -41.94
N LEU A 364 3.21 -19.17 -41.65
CA LEU A 364 2.03 -19.26 -42.52
C LEU A 364 1.16 -17.99 -42.41
N LEU A 365 1.06 -17.43 -41.19
CA LEU A 365 0.37 -16.17 -40.93
C LEU A 365 1.07 -14.97 -41.61
N GLU A 366 2.41 -14.93 -41.58
CA GLU A 366 3.21 -13.87 -42.21
C GLU A 366 3.09 -13.86 -43.75
N ASN A 367 2.87 -15.03 -44.36
CA ASN A 367 2.72 -15.18 -45.81
C ASN A 367 1.26 -15.03 -46.32
N HIS A 368 0.30 -14.78 -45.43
CA HIS A 368 -1.11 -14.68 -45.80
C HIS A 368 -1.43 -13.31 -46.43
N PRO A 369 -2.28 -13.21 -47.47
CA PRO A 369 -2.61 -11.94 -48.14
C PRO A 369 -3.22 -10.87 -47.22
N ASN A 370 -3.79 -11.27 -46.08
CA ASN A 370 -4.31 -10.38 -45.03
C ASN A 370 -3.42 -10.34 -43.76
N ALA A 371 -2.12 -10.60 -43.87
CA ALA A 371 -1.19 -10.69 -42.74
C ALA A 371 -1.26 -9.47 -41.79
N ASP A 372 -1.42 -8.24 -42.32
CA ASP A 372 -1.50 -7.03 -41.50
C ASP A 372 -2.78 -6.95 -40.63
N ALA A 373 -3.89 -7.57 -41.05
CA ALA A 373 -5.12 -7.67 -40.25
C ALA A 373 -5.07 -8.84 -39.24
N LEU A 374 -4.22 -9.84 -39.51
CA LEU A 374 -4.02 -11.06 -38.73
C LEU A 374 -2.80 -11.02 -37.80
N LYS A 375 -2.04 -9.91 -37.79
CA LYS A 375 -1.01 -9.57 -36.78
C LYS A 375 -1.64 -9.35 -35.40
N ARG A 376 -2.29 -10.38 -34.88
CA ARG A 376 -2.60 -10.51 -33.45
C ARG A 376 -1.57 -11.49 -32.90
N PRO A 377 -0.74 -11.09 -31.92
CA PRO A 377 0.15 -12.05 -31.29
C PRO A 377 -0.70 -13.20 -30.75
N LEU A 378 -0.42 -14.43 -31.21
CA LEU A 378 -0.89 -15.67 -30.60
C LEU A 378 -0.43 -15.63 -29.14
N GLN A 379 -1.31 -15.18 -28.24
CA GLN A 379 -0.96 -15.08 -26.83
C GLN A 379 -1.04 -16.49 -26.24
N LEU A 380 0.10 -17.18 -26.19
CA LEU A 380 0.26 -18.34 -25.32
C LEU A 380 -0.28 -17.99 -23.94
N ARG A 381 -1.08 -18.90 -23.36
CA ARG A 381 -1.55 -18.80 -21.98
C ARG A 381 -0.32 -18.65 -21.08
N LYS A 382 0.01 -17.41 -20.71
CA LYS A 382 1.19 -17.11 -19.90
C LYS A 382 1.06 -17.88 -18.60
N THR A 383 2.10 -18.61 -18.22
CA THR A 383 2.23 -19.17 -16.88
C THR A 383 2.01 -18.03 -15.89
N LEU A 384 0.96 -18.11 -15.07
CA LEU A 384 0.67 -17.09 -14.09
C LEU A 384 1.86 -17.00 -13.13
N LYS A 385 2.45 -15.81 -13.03
CA LYS A 385 3.52 -15.58 -12.06
C LYS A 385 2.95 -15.71 -10.64
N PRO A 386 3.66 -16.34 -9.68
CA PRO A 386 3.21 -16.43 -8.29
C PRO A 386 2.85 -15.06 -7.69
N GLU A 387 3.57 -14.00 -8.07
CA GLU A 387 3.30 -12.62 -7.65
C GLU A 387 1.93 -12.12 -8.11
N CYS A 388 1.51 -12.46 -9.33
CA CYS A 388 0.18 -12.10 -9.86
C CYS A 388 -0.92 -12.84 -9.09
N ILE A 389 -0.70 -14.12 -8.76
CA ILE A 389 -1.65 -14.91 -7.97
C ILE A 389 -1.79 -14.33 -6.57
N LEU A 390 -0.68 -14.05 -5.89
CA LEU A 390 -0.68 -13.48 -4.55
C LEU A 390 -1.41 -12.13 -4.52
N LYS A 391 -1.09 -11.23 -5.48
CA LYS A 391 -1.75 -9.93 -5.60
C LYS A 391 -3.26 -10.08 -5.81
N SER A 392 -3.68 -10.97 -6.71
CA SER A 392 -5.09 -11.26 -6.95
C SER A 392 -5.82 -11.81 -5.71
N LEU A 393 -5.16 -12.68 -4.95
CA LEU A 393 -5.70 -13.22 -3.69
C LEU A 393 -5.81 -12.14 -2.62
N GLN A 394 -4.82 -11.24 -2.49
CA GLN A 394 -4.87 -10.11 -1.56
C GLN A 394 -6.00 -9.16 -1.92
N ILE A 395 -6.15 -8.79 -3.21
CA ILE A 395 -7.26 -7.96 -3.69
C ILE A 395 -8.61 -8.60 -3.33
N ALA A 396 -8.79 -9.89 -3.65
CA ALA A 396 -10.02 -10.61 -3.35
C ALA A 396 -10.27 -10.73 -1.84
N PHE A 397 -9.24 -10.97 -1.04
CA PHE A 397 -9.33 -11.04 0.42
C PHE A 397 -9.85 -9.73 1.02
N HIS A 398 -9.21 -8.60 0.69
CA HIS A 398 -9.62 -7.30 1.23
C HIS A 398 -11.00 -6.85 0.72
N MET A 399 -11.40 -7.29 -0.47
CA MET A 399 -12.78 -7.09 -0.95
C MET A 399 -13.78 -7.84 -0.07
N VAL A 400 -13.55 -9.13 0.17
CA VAL A 400 -14.52 -10.02 0.85
C VAL A 400 -14.60 -9.74 2.35
N VAL A 401 -13.48 -9.41 3.00
CA VAL A 401 -13.42 -9.18 4.45
C VAL A 401 -14.05 -7.83 4.83
N SER A 402 -14.34 -6.96 3.87
CA SER A 402 -14.96 -5.68 4.16
C SER A 402 -16.32 -5.83 4.87
N PRO A 403 -16.56 -5.07 5.95
CA PRO A 403 -17.87 -5.06 6.63
C PRO A 403 -19.01 -4.53 5.76
N LYS A 404 -18.73 -3.86 4.62
CA LYS A 404 -19.79 -3.40 3.69
C LYS A 404 -20.18 -4.46 2.66
N VAL A 405 -19.55 -5.63 2.65
CA VAL A 405 -19.96 -6.76 1.81
C VAL A 405 -20.86 -7.69 2.61
N ARG A 406 -22.14 -7.73 2.23
CA ARG A 406 -23.18 -8.55 2.89
C ARG A 406 -23.46 -9.86 2.16
N SER A 407 -23.13 -9.94 0.87
CA SER A 407 -23.30 -11.12 0.04
C SER A 407 -22.24 -11.17 -1.06
N LEU A 408 -21.91 -12.37 -1.53
CA LEU A 408 -20.98 -12.58 -2.66
C LEU A 408 -21.71 -12.99 -3.95
N ASN A 409 -23.05 -12.98 -3.92
CA ASN A 409 -23.87 -13.35 -5.06
C ASN A 409 -24.34 -12.08 -5.80
N PRO A 410 -23.80 -11.79 -6.99
CA PRO A 410 -24.32 -10.72 -7.85
C PRO A 410 -25.67 -11.05 -8.51
N SER A 411 -26.34 -12.14 -8.11
CA SER A 411 -27.50 -12.72 -8.83
C SER A 411 -28.65 -13.24 -7.94
N ILE A 412 -28.82 -12.74 -6.71
CA ILE A 412 -30.05 -12.98 -5.92
C ILE A 412 -30.66 -11.66 -5.50
#